data_AF-A0A7Y7TMQ0-F1
#
_entry.id   AF-A0A7Y7TMQ0-F1
#
_cell.length_a   1.000
_cell.length_b   1.000
_cell.length_c   1.000
_cell.angle_alpha   90.00
_cell.angle_beta   90.00
_cell.angle_gamma   90.00
#
_symmetry.space_group_name_H-M   'P 1'
#
loop_
_entity.id
_entity.type
_entity.pdbx_description
1 polymer ?
#
loop_
_entity_poly.entity_id
_entity_poly.type
_entity_poly.pdbx_seq_one_letter_code
_entity_poly.pdbx_strand_id
1 'polypeptide(L)'
;MFILNGSSPVPLYTQLYNQIREQILSGRLPAETRLPSVRDMAIELSASRNTVDGAYQELYAEGYIYSRPRSGYFVSALEQEAAPRALSGKPGKDDYLPGPPSSFAYDFHPARLHPESFPAELWRKCFIEGLRRESQQLVQYGDLQGDWGLRSAIQSYLERSRGVICDP
;
A
#
# COMPACT_ATOMS: atom_id res chain seq x y z
N MET A 1 12.83 18.45 24.86
CA MET A 1 14.29 18.26 24.81
C MET A 1 14.58 17.19 23.76
N PHE A 2 15.43 17.48 22.78
CA PHE A 2 15.80 16.54 21.71
C PHE A 2 17.20 15.99 21.97
N ILE A 3 17.46 14.73 21.61
CA ILE A 3 18.75 14.07 21.88
C ILE A 3 19.21 13.37 20.60
N LEU A 4 20.43 13.68 20.14
CA LEU A 4 21.01 13.09 18.94
C LEU A 4 22.09 12.07 19.30
N ASN A 5 22.11 10.92 18.62
CA ASN A 5 23.10 9.87 18.82
C ASN A 5 23.90 9.63 17.54
N GLY A 6 25.17 10.03 17.54
CA GLY A 6 26.09 9.83 16.41
C GLY A 6 26.57 8.40 16.19
N SER A 7 26.38 7.49 17.15
CA SER A 7 26.75 6.07 17.03
C SER A 7 25.61 5.20 16.49
N SER A 8 24.41 5.77 16.30
CA SER A 8 23.27 5.08 15.71
C SER A 8 23.44 4.92 14.19
N PRO A 9 22.95 3.83 13.58
CA PRO A 9 22.91 3.71 12.12
C PRO A 9 21.95 4.71 11.45
N VAL A 10 21.06 5.36 12.21
CA VAL A 10 20.12 6.35 11.71
C VAL A 10 20.82 7.70 11.54
N PRO A 11 20.73 8.38 10.38
CA PRO A 11 21.29 9.72 10.20
C PRO A 11 20.74 10.75 11.20
N LEU A 12 21.58 11.70 11.63
CA LEU A 12 21.23 12.68 12.67
C LEU A 12 20.02 13.55 12.29
N TYR A 13 19.86 13.90 11.02
CA TYR A 13 18.72 14.71 10.56
C TYR A 13 17.41 13.92 10.70
N THR A 14 17.42 12.63 10.33
CA THR A 14 16.29 11.71 10.47
C THR A 14 15.93 11.50 11.94
N GLN A 15 16.93 11.44 12.84
CA GLN A 15 16.68 11.36 14.28
C GLN A 15 15.95 12.60 14.79
N LEU A 16 16.40 13.80 14.41
CA LEU A 16 15.76 15.06 14.80
C LEU A 16 14.33 15.17 14.24
N TYR A 17 14.17 14.87 12.95
CA TYR A 17 12.87 14.82 12.28
C TYR A 17 11.90 13.91 13.04
N ASN A 18 12.31 12.66 13.33
CA ASN A 18 11.45 11.69 14.00
C ASN A 18 11.03 12.15 15.39
N GLN A 19 11.94 12.73 16.17
CA GLN A 19 11.61 13.20 17.52
C GLN A 19 10.67 14.40 17.51
N ILE A 20 10.85 15.36 16.58
CA ILE A 20 9.94 16.50 16.44
C ILE A 20 8.57 16.00 15.98
N ARG A 21 8.52 15.15 14.96
CA ARG A 21 7.30 14.52 14.45
C ARG A 21 6.53 13.80 15.55
N GLU A 22 7.21 12.97 16.35
CA GLU A 22 6.56 12.23 17.44
C GLU A 22 6.03 13.16 18.53
N GLN A 23 6.74 14.25 18.87
CA GLN A 23 6.26 15.24 19.84
C GLN A 23 5.05 16.03 19.33
N ILE A 24 4.99 16.34 18.04
CA ILE A 24 3.83 16.97 17.40
C ILE A 24 2.64 16.00 17.42
N LEU A 25 2.84 14.75 16.97
CA LEU A 25 1.78 13.74 16.90
C LEU A 25 1.23 13.33 18.28
N SER A 26 2.09 13.27 19.30
CA SER A 26 1.69 12.99 20.68
C SER A 26 1.09 14.20 21.42
N GLY A 27 1.06 15.38 20.79
CA GLY A 27 0.53 16.61 21.38
C GLY A 27 1.42 17.25 22.43
N ARG A 28 2.64 16.74 22.67
CA ARG A 28 3.63 17.39 23.56
C ARG A 28 4.13 18.73 23.02
N LEU A 29 4.13 18.87 21.70
CA LEU A 29 4.49 20.09 21.01
C LEU A 29 3.23 20.59 20.27
N PRO A 30 2.44 21.48 20.92
CA PRO A 30 1.10 21.83 20.44
C PRO A 30 1.16 22.65 19.15
N ALA A 31 0.04 22.66 18.43
CA ALA A 31 -0.16 23.52 17.26
C ALA A 31 0.17 24.99 17.60
N GLU A 32 0.62 25.74 16.59
CA GLU A 32 1.05 27.14 16.71
C GLU A 32 2.30 27.37 17.59
N THR A 33 2.93 26.32 18.12
CA THR A 33 4.21 26.46 18.82
C THR A 33 5.30 26.86 17.85
N ARG A 34 6.07 27.89 18.24
CA ARG A 34 7.24 28.33 17.48
C ARG A 34 8.41 27.40 17.72
N LEU A 35 9.00 26.87 16.65
CA LEU A 35 10.25 26.12 16.73
C LEU A 35 11.45 27.08 16.87
N PRO A 36 12.54 26.66 17.57
CA PRO A 36 13.78 27.40 17.59
C PRO A 36 14.32 27.64 16.17
N SER A 37 15.12 28.69 15.98
CA SER A 37 15.74 28.90 14.67
C SER A 37 16.71 27.75 14.34
N VAL A 38 16.98 27.52 13.06
CA VAL A 38 17.99 26.53 12.63
C VAL A 38 19.33 26.74 13.32
N ARG A 39 19.69 28.01 13.59
CA ARG A 39 20.93 28.35 14.29
C ARG A 39 20.88 27.99 15.77
N ASP A 40 19.79 28.32 16.45
CA ASP A 40 19.65 28.07 17.90
C ASP A 40 19.55 26.58 18.18
N MET A 41 18.77 25.85 17.38
CA MET A 41 18.62 24.40 17.48
C MET A 41 19.95 23.68 17.19
N ALA A 42 20.74 24.15 16.24
CA ALA A 42 22.06 23.59 15.97
C ALA A 42 23.03 23.80 17.13
N ILE A 43 22.98 24.96 17.80
CA ILE A 43 23.78 25.25 18.99
C ILE A 43 23.35 24.35 20.16
N GLU A 44 22.05 24.26 20.43
CA GLU A 44 21.50 23.45 21.52
C GLU A 44 21.88 21.98 21.38
N LEU A 45 21.81 21.43 20.17
CA LEU A 45 22.09 20.02 19.90
C LEU A 45 23.57 19.73 19.59
N SER A 46 24.42 20.76 19.55
CA SER A 46 25.81 20.67 19.09
C SER A 46 25.94 19.94 17.74
N ALA A 47 25.01 20.24 16.82
CA ALA A 47 24.89 19.60 15.51
C ALA A 47 25.17 20.58 14.37
N SER A 48 25.38 20.06 13.15
CA SER A 48 25.57 20.91 11.98
C SER A 48 24.27 21.63 11.60
N ARG A 49 24.36 22.86 11.10
CA ARG A 49 23.18 23.59 10.59
C ARG A 49 22.47 22.84 9.47
N ASN A 50 23.22 22.16 8.60
CA ASN A 50 22.67 21.36 7.51
C ASN A 50 21.81 20.19 8.03
N THR A 51 22.18 19.60 9.18
CA THR A 51 21.40 18.54 9.83
C THR A 51 20.04 19.06 10.29
N VAL A 52 20.02 20.21 10.94
CA VAL A 52 18.78 20.82 11.43
C VAL A 52 17.92 21.32 10.27
N ASP A 53 18.54 21.99 9.30
CA ASP A 53 17.84 22.49 8.11
C ASP A 53 17.20 21.33 7.33
N GLY A 54 17.92 20.24 7.10
CA GLY A 54 17.38 19.04 6.46
C GLY A 54 16.16 18.47 7.19
N ALA A 55 16.22 18.35 8.52
CA ALA A 55 15.08 17.89 9.31
C ALA A 55 13.88 18.86 9.23
N TYR A 56 14.12 20.17 9.24
CA TYR A 56 13.06 21.18 9.15
C TYR A 56 12.42 21.22 7.76
N GLN A 57 13.22 21.08 6.70
CA GLN A 57 12.72 21.01 5.33
C GLN A 57 11.82 19.79 5.13
N GLU A 58 12.19 18.64 5.70
CA GLU A 58 11.38 17.41 5.62
C GLU A 58 10.07 17.55 6.42
N LEU A 59 10.14 18.11 7.64
CA LEU A 59 8.94 18.43 8.43
C LEU A 59 8.01 19.42 7.71
N TYR A 60 8.58 20.40 7.00
CA TYR A 60 7.84 21.39 6.23
C TYR A 60 7.19 20.76 4.99
N ALA A 61 7.93 19.91 4.28
CA ALA A 61 7.45 19.21 3.09
C ALA A 61 6.29 18.26 3.41
N GLU A 62 6.32 17.58 4.56
CA GLU A 62 5.22 16.73 5.05
C GLU A 62 4.09 17.51 5.73
N GLY A 63 4.26 18.82 5.96
CA GLY A 63 3.22 19.68 6.52
C GLY A 63 3.08 19.62 8.05
N TYR A 64 4.02 19.01 8.79
CA TYR A 64 4.04 19.07 10.26
C TYR A 64 4.34 20.47 10.78
N ILE A 65 5.07 21.26 9.98
CA ILE A 65 5.41 22.65 10.31
C ILE A 65 5.16 23.55 9.10
N TYR A 66 4.95 24.83 9.35
CA TYR A 66 4.79 25.85 8.31
C TYR A 66 5.66 27.07 8.61
N SER A 67 6.00 27.82 7.57
CA SER A 67 6.84 29.01 7.68
C SER A 67 5.98 30.27 7.77
N ARG A 68 6.26 31.14 8.74
CA ARG A 68 5.71 32.50 8.80
C ARG A 68 6.79 33.51 8.39
N PRO A 69 6.50 34.41 7.41
CA PRO A 69 7.46 35.40 6.94
C PRO A 69 8.06 36.21 8.10
N ARG A 70 9.41 36.28 8.16
CA ARG A 70 10.18 36.97 9.21
C ARG A 70 9.94 36.47 10.65
N SER A 71 9.32 35.31 10.83
CA SER A 71 9.02 34.76 12.17
C SER A 71 9.59 33.37 12.42
N GLY A 72 9.84 32.58 11.36
CA GLY A 72 10.42 31.24 11.44
C GLY A 72 9.38 30.15 11.26
N TYR A 73 9.64 28.95 11.81
CA TYR A 73 8.77 27.79 11.67
C TYR A 73 7.84 27.64 12.87
N PHE A 74 6.60 27.25 12.57
CA PHE A 74 5.53 27.00 13.53
C PHE A 74 4.91 25.65 13.26
N VAL A 75 4.38 25.01 14.29
CA VAL A 75 3.76 23.68 14.18
C VAL A 75 2.36 23.80 13.63
N SER A 76 2.08 23.02 12.59
CA SER A 76 0.78 22.98 11.94
C SER A 76 -0.28 22.45 12.90
N ALA A 77 -1.49 22.99 12.80
CA ALA A 77 -2.66 22.39 13.41
C ALA A 77 -2.99 21.10 12.66
N LEU A 78 -2.47 19.97 13.16
CA LEU A 78 -2.91 18.67 12.69
C LEU A 78 -4.32 18.45 13.26
N GLU A 79 -5.30 18.33 12.38
CA GLU A 79 -6.54 17.67 12.74
C GLU A 79 -6.13 16.23 13.13
N GLN A 80 -6.00 15.97 14.42
CA GLN A 80 -6.09 14.61 14.89
C GLN A 80 -7.52 14.19 14.56
N GLU A 81 -7.72 13.65 13.34
CA GLU A 81 -8.86 12.79 13.06
C GLU A 81 -8.92 11.87 14.26
N ALA A 82 -9.96 12.07 15.09
CA ALA A 82 -10.08 11.39 16.36
C ALA A 82 -9.90 9.91 16.07
N ALA A 83 -8.71 9.38 16.38
CA ALA A 83 -8.33 8.05 15.94
C ALA A 83 -9.48 7.16 16.39
N PRO A 84 -10.19 6.48 15.46
CA PRO A 84 -11.40 5.77 15.80
C PRO A 84 -11.06 4.91 16.99
N ARG A 85 -11.69 5.23 18.13
CA ARG A 85 -11.39 4.71 19.46
C ARG A 85 -11.04 3.24 19.28
N ALA A 86 -9.75 2.92 19.44
CA ALA A 86 -9.19 1.66 18.95
C ALA A 86 -10.17 0.55 19.25
N LEU A 87 -10.84 0.02 18.21
CA LEU A 87 -11.65 -1.16 18.36
C LEU A 87 -10.71 -2.19 18.96
N SER A 88 -10.96 -2.58 20.20
CA SER A 88 -10.05 -3.37 21.03
C SER A 88 -9.94 -4.83 20.57
N GLY A 89 -10.26 -5.10 19.30
CA GLY A 89 -9.85 -6.30 18.60
C GLY A 89 -8.89 -5.89 17.50
N LYS A 90 -7.58 -6.06 17.72
CA LYS A 90 -6.71 -6.31 16.57
C LYS A 90 -7.29 -7.56 15.92
N PRO A 91 -7.71 -7.53 14.64
CA PRO A 91 -8.03 -8.78 13.96
C PRO A 91 -6.81 -9.68 14.13
N GLY A 92 -7.05 -10.88 14.65
CA GLY A 92 -5.99 -11.85 14.86
C GLY A 92 -5.29 -12.06 13.52
N LYS A 93 -3.99 -12.38 13.53
CA LYS A 93 -3.29 -12.82 12.30
C LYS A 93 -4.07 -13.93 11.56
N ASP A 94 -4.90 -14.66 12.30
CA ASP A 94 -5.72 -15.77 11.84
C ASP A 94 -7.03 -15.32 11.16
N ASP A 95 -7.51 -14.08 11.37
CA ASP A 95 -8.74 -13.56 10.75
C ASP A 95 -8.59 -13.30 9.24
N TYR A 96 -7.33 -13.23 8.77
CA TYR A 96 -6.99 -13.02 7.36
C TYR A 96 -6.57 -14.29 6.64
N LEU A 97 -6.37 -15.38 7.37
CA LEU A 97 -6.01 -16.65 6.77
C LEU A 97 -7.30 -17.40 6.46
N PRO A 98 -7.49 -17.89 5.22
CA PRO A 98 -8.49 -18.91 4.97
C PRO A 98 -8.24 -20.02 6.00
N GLY A 99 -9.26 -20.33 6.80
CA GLY A 99 -9.18 -21.41 7.79
C GLY A 99 -8.69 -22.70 7.14
N PRO A 100 -8.15 -23.65 7.93
CA PRO A 100 -7.67 -24.92 7.40
C PRO A 100 -8.74 -25.56 6.51
N PRO A 101 -8.36 -26.22 5.41
CA PRO A 101 -9.31 -26.83 4.49
C PRO A 101 -10.20 -27.78 5.28
N SER A 102 -11.46 -27.39 5.46
CA SER A 102 -12.46 -28.19 6.13
C SER A 102 -12.77 -29.40 5.24
N SER A 103 -12.31 -30.58 5.65
CA SER A 103 -12.70 -31.84 5.01
C SER A 103 -14.13 -32.17 5.46
N PHE A 104 -15.06 -32.13 4.50
CA PHE A 104 -16.43 -32.55 4.74
C PHE A 104 -16.61 -33.98 4.23
N ALA A 105 -17.26 -34.84 5.00
CA ALA A 105 -17.66 -36.17 4.51
C ALA A 105 -18.66 -36.08 3.35
N TYR A 106 -19.51 -35.05 3.38
CA TYR A 106 -20.45 -34.69 2.32
C TYR A 106 -20.49 -33.17 2.19
N ASP A 107 -20.29 -32.68 0.98
CA ASP A 107 -20.31 -31.25 0.66
C ASP A 107 -21.55 -30.93 -0.18
N PHE A 108 -22.45 -30.12 0.37
CA PHE A 108 -23.68 -29.69 -0.27
C PHE A 108 -23.60 -28.26 -0.85
N HIS A 109 -22.40 -27.71 -0.99
CA HIS A 109 -22.25 -26.35 -1.51
C HIS A 109 -22.68 -26.27 -2.99
N PRO A 110 -23.69 -25.44 -3.35
CA PRO A 110 -24.32 -25.48 -4.68
C PRO A 110 -23.44 -25.02 -5.85
N ALA A 111 -22.28 -24.40 -5.57
CA ALA A 111 -21.38 -23.84 -6.58
C ALA A 111 -20.00 -24.52 -6.60
N ARG A 112 -19.76 -25.51 -5.73
CA ARG A 112 -18.48 -26.22 -5.67
C ARG A 112 -18.55 -27.46 -6.56
N LEU A 113 -17.70 -27.49 -7.57
CA LEU A 113 -17.52 -28.69 -8.39
C LEU A 113 -16.67 -29.71 -7.64
N HIS A 114 -16.90 -31.00 -7.89
CA HIS A 114 -16.06 -32.05 -7.34
C HIS A 114 -14.62 -31.90 -7.91
N PRO A 115 -13.55 -32.03 -7.09
CA PRO A 115 -12.17 -31.82 -7.54
C PRO A 115 -11.77 -32.66 -8.77
N GLU A 116 -12.29 -33.88 -8.88
CA GLU A 116 -12.00 -34.80 -9.98
C GLU A 116 -12.79 -34.49 -11.26
N SER A 117 -13.79 -33.60 -11.21
CA SER A 117 -14.57 -33.23 -12.40
C SER A 117 -13.79 -32.30 -13.35
N PHE A 118 -12.71 -31.68 -12.88
CA PHE A 118 -11.91 -30.78 -13.71
C PHE A 118 -10.86 -31.56 -14.51
N PRO A 119 -10.85 -31.47 -15.86
CA PRO A 119 -9.91 -32.23 -16.70
C PRO A 119 -8.53 -31.56 -16.74
N ALA A 120 -7.80 -31.60 -15.61
CA ALA A 120 -6.53 -30.89 -15.41
C ALA A 120 -5.47 -31.22 -16.48
N GLU A 121 -5.37 -32.48 -16.88
CA GLU A 121 -4.41 -32.94 -17.88
C GLU A 121 -4.69 -32.38 -19.29
N LEU A 122 -5.96 -32.36 -19.69
CA LEU A 122 -6.37 -31.76 -20.96
C LEU A 122 -6.16 -30.25 -20.94
N TRP A 123 -6.55 -29.60 -19.85
CA TRP A 123 -6.38 -28.16 -19.65
C TRP A 123 -4.90 -27.75 -19.76
N ARG A 124 -4.01 -28.49 -19.10
CA ARG A 124 -2.57 -28.25 -19.16
C ARG A 124 -2.02 -28.36 -20.58
N LYS A 125 -2.47 -29.36 -21.35
CA LYS A 125 -2.06 -29.52 -22.75
C LYS A 125 -2.51 -28.32 -23.60
N CYS A 126 -3.78 -27.94 -23.51
CA CYS A 126 -4.31 -26.78 -24.24
C CYS A 126 -3.61 -25.47 -23.86
N PHE A 127 -3.33 -25.26 -22.57
CA PHE A 127 -2.64 -24.08 -22.07
C PHE A 127 -1.22 -23.96 -22.64
N ILE A 128 -0.44 -25.05 -22.59
CA ILE A 128 0.93 -25.06 -23.13
C ILE A 128 0.93 -24.81 -24.64
N GLU A 129 0.00 -25.41 -25.38
CA GLU A 129 -0.12 -25.20 -26.82
C GLU A 129 -0.51 -23.74 -27.16
N GLY A 130 -1.38 -23.11 -26.36
CA GLY A 130 -1.70 -21.68 -26.49
C GLY A 130 -0.49 -20.79 -26.28
N LEU A 131 0.28 -21.02 -25.21
CA LEU A 131 1.51 -20.26 -24.92
C LEU A 131 2.52 -20.34 -26.06
N ARG A 132 2.64 -21.50 -26.72
CA ARG A 132 3.57 -21.69 -27.85
C ARG A 132 3.15 -20.91 -29.08
N ARG A 133 1.85 -20.88 -29.40
CA ARG A 133 1.32 -20.24 -30.60
C ARG A 133 1.33 -18.71 -30.52
N GLU A 134 1.01 -18.15 -29.36
CA GLU A 134 0.70 -16.72 -29.22
C GLU A 134 1.67 -15.98 -28.29
N SER A 135 2.89 -16.51 -28.10
CA SER A 135 3.90 -15.95 -27.19
C SER A 135 4.18 -14.45 -27.38
N GLN A 136 4.13 -13.95 -28.62
CA GLN A 136 4.34 -12.53 -28.93
C GLN A 136 3.15 -11.63 -28.54
N GLN A 137 1.93 -12.15 -28.55
CA GLN A 137 0.72 -11.40 -28.19
C GLN A 137 0.58 -11.27 -26.67
N LEU A 138 1.08 -12.25 -25.92
CA LEU A 138 1.10 -12.25 -24.45
C LEU A 138 2.00 -11.17 -23.83
N VAL A 139 2.92 -10.60 -24.62
CA VAL A 139 3.85 -9.55 -24.16
C VAL A 139 3.19 -8.15 -24.19
N GLN A 140 2.03 -8.04 -24.82
CA GLN A 140 1.31 -6.76 -24.98
C GLN A 140 0.00 -6.78 -24.22
N TYR A 141 -0.51 -5.60 -23.87
CA TYR A 141 -1.89 -5.49 -23.44
C TYR A 141 -2.80 -5.87 -24.61
N GLY A 142 -3.66 -6.85 -24.37
CA GLY A 142 -4.68 -7.27 -25.33
C GLY A 142 -5.83 -6.27 -25.44
N ASP A 143 -6.77 -6.58 -26.33
CA ASP A 143 -8.04 -5.86 -26.44
C ASP A 143 -8.79 -5.88 -25.09
N LEU A 144 -9.40 -4.74 -24.72
CA LEU A 144 -10.19 -4.57 -23.49
C LEU A 144 -11.42 -5.48 -23.45
N GLN A 145 -11.94 -5.89 -24.62
CA GLN A 145 -13.02 -6.86 -24.73
C GLN A 145 -12.52 -8.32 -24.59
N GLY A 146 -11.20 -8.52 -24.54
CA GLY A 146 -10.55 -9.83 -24.53
C GLY A 146 -10.09 -10.26 -25.92
N ASP A 147 -9.34 -11.37 -25.94
CA ASP A 147 -8.76 -11.89 -27.17
C ASP A 147 -9.82 -12.20 -28.24
N TRP A 148 -9.56 -11.79 -29.47
CA TRP A 148 -10.51 -11.94 -30.58
C TRP A 148 -10.71 -13.41 -30.98
N GLY A 149 -9.65 -14.22 -30.95
CA GLY A 149 -9.74 -15.66 -31.25
C GLY A 149 -10.59 -16.39 -30.23
N LEU A 150 -10.42 -16.05 -28.95
CA LEU A 150 -11.24 -16.58 -27.86
C LEU A 150 -12.71 -16.16 -28.00
N ARG A 151 -12.99 -14.88 -28.26
CA ARG A 151 -14.37 -14.38 -28.46
C ARG A 151 -15.07 -15.11 -29.61
N SER A 152 -14.37 -15.28 -30.73
CA SER A 152 -14.87 -16.04 -31.88
C SER A 152 -15.15 -17.50 -31.56
N ALA A 153 -14.25 -18.16 -30.82
CA ALA A 153 -14.46 -19.55 -30.40
C ALA A 153 -15.66 -19.70 -29.44
N ILE A 154 -15.84 -18.75 -28.51
CA ILE A 154 -16.98 -18.73 -27.58
C ILE A 154 -18.29 -18.47 -28.34
N GLN A 155 -18.32 -17.49 -29.24
CA GLN A 155 -19.46 -17.20 -30.10
C GLN A 155 -19.90 -18.47 -30.86
N SER A 156 -18.96 -19.16 -31.51
CA SER A 156 -19.23 -20.38 -32.27
C SER A 156 -19.71 -21.53 -31.37
N TYR A 157 -19.24 -21.59 -30.12
CA TYR A 157 -19.73 -22.56 -29.14
C TYR A 157 -21.15 -22.23 -28.67
N LEU A 158 -21.45 -20.96 -28.40
CA LEU A 158 -22.77 -20.51 -27.95
C LEU A 158 -23.84 -20.64 -29.03
N GLU A 159 -23.49 -20.38 -30.29
CA GLU A 159 -24.37 -20.63 -31.42
C GLU A 159 -24.77 -22.11 -31.49
N ARG A 160 -23.79 -23.02 -31.42
CA ARG A 160 -24.06 -24.47 -31.49
C ARG A 160 -24.77 -25.05 -30.26
N SER A 161 -24.40 -24.59 -29.07
CA SER A 161 -24.92 -25.17 -27.81
C SER A 161 -26.23 -24.55 -27.36
N ARG A 162 -26.48 -23.28 -27.71
CA ARG A 162 -27.59 -22.47 -27.18
C ARG A 162 -28.34 -21.67 -28.25
N GLY A 163 -27.93 -21.72 -29.52
CA GLY A 163 -28.58 -20.98 -30.61
C GLY A 163 -28.40 -19.46 -30.51
N VAL A 164 -27.41 -18.98 -29.75
CA VAL A 164 -27.18 -17.55 -29.56
C VAL A 164 -26.48 -16.98 -30.80
N ILE A 165 -27.08 -15.97 -31.41
CA ILE A 165 -26.52 -15.24 -32.55
C ILE A 165 -25.98 -13.92 -32.01
N CYS A 166 -24.66 -13.78 -32.00
CA CYS A 166 -23.95 -12.57 -31.62
C CYS A 166 -22.63 -12.45 -32.37
N ASP A 167 -22.08 -11.24 -32.39
CA ASP A 167 -20.75 -10.96 -32.94
C ASP A 167 -19.68 -10.99 -31.83
N PRO A 168 -18.46 -11.47 -32.14
CA PRO A 168 -17.33 -11.50 -31.22
C PRO A 168 -16.75 -10.10 -30.93
#